data_AF-C3XT42-F1
#
_entry.id   AF-C3XT42-F1
#
_cell.length_a   1.000
_cell.length_b   1.000
_cell.length_c   1.000
_cell.angle_alpha   90.00
_cell.angle_beta   90.00
_cell.angle_gamma   90.00
#
_symmetry.space_group_name_H-M   'P 1'
#
loop_
_entity.id
_entity.type
_entity.pdbx_description
1 polymer ?
#
loop_
_entity_poly.entity_id
_entity_poly.type
_entity_poly.pdbx_seq_one_letter_code
_entity_poly.pdbx_strand_id
1 'polypeptide(L)'
;MAAKAKGLLERFRDGETVICAEGYLFEFERRGYLQAGGFVPEVVIEHPELVEGLHREFVHAGSDVVLAFTFYAHREKLRLVGREADLEKMNRTALRLARKMSGKVSHAILSPYVRPPEEDRK
;
A
#
# COMPACT_ATOMS: atom_id res chain seq x y z
N MET A 1 -0.86 28.03 9.67
CA MET A 1 -1.21 26.61 9.83
C MET A 1 -1.85 26.14 8.53
N ALA A 2 -1.42 25.02 7.96
CA ALA A 2 -2.08 24.45 6.78
C ALA A 2 -3.50 24.00 7.17
N ALA A 3 -4.50 24.31 6.35
CA ALA A 3 -5.87 23.88 6.57
C ALA A 3 -5.94 22.35 6.56
N LYS A 4 -6.67 21.76 7.51
CA LYS A 4 -6.91 20.31 7.55
C LYS A 4 -7.66 19.90 6.28
N ALA A 5 -7.12 18.94 5.53
CA ALA A 5 -7.78 18.45 4.32
C ALA A 5 -9.19 17.91 4.65
N LYS A 6 -10.15 18.18 3.76
CA LYS A 6 -11.51 17.64 3.87
C LYS A 6 -11.48 16.11 3.97
N GLY A 7 -12.43 15.54 4.72
CA GLY A 7 -12.57 14.09 4.78
C GLY A 7 -13.03 13.52 3.44
N LEU A 8 -12.70 12.25 3.13
CA LEU A 8 -13.06 11.61 1.86
C LEU A 8 -14.58 11.59 1.63
N LEU A 9 -15.37 11.27 2.67
CA LEU A 9 -16.83 11.27 2.59
C LEU A 9 -17.42 12.68 2.34
N GLU A 10 -16.77 13.72 2.86
CA GLU A 10 -17.17 15.11 2.64
C GLU A 10 -16.92 15.49 1.19
N ARG A 11 -15.72 15.20 0.68
CA ARG A 11 -15.35 15.42 -0.74
C ARG A 11 -16.32 14.73 -1.70
N PHE A 12 -16.70 13.49 -1.41
CA PHE A 12 -17.69 12.77 -2.22
C PHE A 12 -19.08 13.40 -2.19
N ARG A 13 -19.55 13.90 -1.03
CA ARG A 13 -20.84 14.60 -0.94
C ARG A 13 -20.83 15.92 -1.72
N ASP A 14 -19.70 16.59 -1.73
CA ASP A 14 -19.50 17.85 -2.45
C ASP A 14 -19.31 17.65 -3.96
N GLY A 15 -19.32 16.40 -4.45
CA GLY A 15 -19.14 16.08 -5.87
C GLY A 15 -17.70 16.26 -6.36
N GLU A 16 -16.72 16.28 -5.45
CA GLU A 16 -15.31 16.41 -5.81
C GLU A 16 -14.77 15.14 -6.48
N THR A 17 -13.87 15.31 -7.43
CA THR A 17 -13.07 14.20 -7.98
C THR A 17 -11.96 13.83 -7.00
N VAL A 18 -11.74 12.53 -6.82
CA VAL A 18 -10.69 11.98 -5.95
C VAL A 18 -9.78 11.07 -6.77
N ILE A 19 -8.47 11.33 -6.74
CA ILE A 19 -7.46 10.56 -7.47
C ILE A 19 -6.76 9.58 -6.52
N CYS A 20 -6.79 8.30 -6.85
CA CYS A 20 -6.20 7.22 -6.07
C CYS A 20 -5.08 6.56 -6.87
N ALA A 21 -3.83 6.91 -6.61
CA ALA A 21 -2.69 6.33 -7.30
C ALA A 21 -2.35 4.95 -6.73
N GLU A 22 -2.09 4.02 -7.63
CA GLU A 22 -1.76 2.62 -7.34
C GLU A 22 -0.55 2.19 -8.17
N GLY A 23 -0.20 0.90 -8.10
CA GLY A 23 0.84 0.32 -8.96
C GLY A 23 2.20 0.21 -8.27
N TYR A 24 2.24 0.26 -6.93
CA TYR A 24 3.44 0.05 -6.10
C TYR A 24 4.27 -1.15 -6.56
N LEU A 25 3.60 -2.27 -6.81
CA LEU A 25 4.23 -3.51 -7.22
C LEU A 25 5.04 -3.36 -8.51
N PHE A 26 4.39 -2.83 -9.56
CA PHE A 26 5.01 -2.65 -10.86
C PHE A 26 6.06 -1.56 -10.83
N GLU A 27 5.85 -0.50 -10.03
CA GLU A 27 6.85 0.56 -9.91
C GLU A 27 8.12 0.06 -9.20
N PHE A 28 7.99 -0.77 -8.17
CA PHE A 28 9.16 -1.38 -7.53
C PHE A 28 9.81 -2.47 -8.37
N GLU A 29 9.05 -3.21 -9.18
CA GLU A 29 9.62 -4.13 -10.16
C GLU A 29 10.42 -3.38 -11.24
N ARG A 30 9.85 -2.31 -11.81
CA ARG A 30 10.52 -1.42 -12.77
C ARG A 30 11.81 -0.81 -12.21
N ARG A 31 11.85 -0.51 -10.91
CA ARG A 31 13.02 0.02 -10.21
C ARG A 31 14.03 -1.06 -9.76
N GLY A 32 13.73 -2.34 -9.97
CA GLY A 32 14.61 -3.46 -9.63
C GLY A 32 14.57 -3.89 -8.16
N TYR A 33 13.56 -3.45 -7.38
CA TYR A 33 13.40 -3.80 -5.97
C TYR A 33 12.49 -5.01 -5.75
N LEU A 34 11.73 -5.43 -6.75
CA LEU A 34 10.88 -6.62 -6.70
C LEU A 34 11.11 -7.49 -7.92
N GLN A 35 11.11 -8.81 -7.71
CA GLN A 35 11.24 -9.79 -8.78
C GLN A 35 9.87 -10.32 -9.21
N ALA A 36 9.69 -10.46 -10.53
CA ALA A 36 8.55 -11.13 -11.12
C ALA A 36 8.41 -12.59 -10.63
N GLY A 37 7.16 -13.03 -10.45
CA GLY A 37 6.80 -14.37 -9.98
C GLY A 37 6.44 -14.41 -8.49
N GLY A 38 7.37 -14.00 -7.63
CA GLY A 38 7.13 -13.89 -6.18
C GLY A 38 6.22 -12.72 -5.85
N PHE A 39 6.59 -11.52 -6.32
CA PHE A 39 5.85 -10.27 -6.12
C PHE A 39 5.49 -9.97 -4.65
N VAL A 40 6.16 -10.61 -3.69
CA VAL A 40 6.00 -10.33 -2.26
C VAL A 40 6.59 -8.94 -1.99
N PRO A 41 5.90 -8.05 -1.24
CA PRO A 41 6.36 -6.69 -1.01
C PRO A 41 7.46 -6.63 0.07
N GLU A 42 8.56 -7.34 -0.14
CA GLU A 42 9.70 -7.45 0.78
C GLU A 42 10.34 -6.10 1.12
N VAL A 43 10.33 -5.19 0.14
CA VAL A 43 10.74 -3.78 0.25
C VAL A 43 10.07 -3.04 1.42
N VAL A 44 8.87 -3.47 1.86
CA VAL A 44 8.17 -2.88 3.01
C VAL A 44 8.96 -3.06 4.31
N ILE A 45 9.65 -4.20 4.46
CA ILE A 45 10.47 -4.49 5.66
C ILE A 45 11.92 -4.10 5.42
N GLU A 46 12.45 -4.37 4.23
CA GLU A 46 13.88 -4.22 3.92
C GLU A 46 14.28 -2.78 3.66
N HIS A 47 13.40 -2.04 2.96
CA HIS A 47 13.65 -0.67 2.51
C HIS A 47 12.41 0.23 2.71
N PRO A 48 11.91 0.36 3.94
CA PRO A 48 10.69 1.13 4.23
C PRO A 48 10.76 2.60 3.79
N GLU A 49 11.97 3.17 3.72
CA GLU A 49 12.24 4.51 3.21
C GLU A 49 11.88 4.66 1.73
N LEU A 50 12.05 3.61 0.91
CA LEU A 50 11.69 3.63 -0.50
C LEU A 50 10.17 3.62 -0.68
N VAL A 51 9.46 2.87 0.15
CA VAL A 51 7.99 2.86 0.19
C VAL A 51 7.44 4.23 0.61
N GLU A 52 8.05 4.85 1.62
CA GLU A 52 7.70 6.23 1.99
C GLU A 52 8.00 7.23 0.87
N GLY A 53 9.12 7.05 0.16
CA GLY A 53 9.47 7.82 -1.03
C GLY A 53 8.39 7.72 -2.12
N LEU A 54 8.01 6.50 -2.49
CA LEU A 54 7.00 6.27 -3.51
C LEU A 54 5.62 6.82 -3.11
N HIS A 55 5.22 6.71 -1.84
CA HIS A 55 4.02 7.41 -1.36
C HIS A 55 4.11 8.91 -1.61
N ARG A 56 5.25 9.56 -1.31
CA ARG A 56 5.42 10.99 -1.55
C ARG A 56 5.36 11.34 -3.03
N GLU A 57 5.92 10.51 -3.89
CA GLU A 57 5.86 10.70 -5.34
C GLU A 57 4.42 10.65 -5.85
N PHE A 58 3.61 9.68 -5.41
CA PHE A 58 2.19 9.63 -5.78
C PHE A 58 1.39 10.83 -5.28
N VAL A 59 1.66 11.27 -4.04
CA VAL A 59 1.03 12.49 -3.51
C VAL A 59 1.46 13.72 -4.31
N HIS A 60 2.75 13.83 -4.65
CA HIS A 60 3.26 14.92 -5.47
C HIS A 60 2.67 14.93 -6.88
N ALA A 61 2.40 13.75 -7.44
CA ALA A 61 1.73 13.58 -8.74
C ALA A 61 0.20 13.87 -8.70
N GLY A 62 -0.35 14.25 -7.54
CA GLY A 62 -1.74 14.66 -7.39
C GLY A 62 -2.66 13.59 -6.80
N SER A 63 -2.12 12.53 -6.21
CA SER A 63 -2.97 11.55 -5.53
C SER A 63 -3.54 12.10 -4.22
N ASP A 64 -4.84 11.97 -4.08
CA ASP A 64 -5.64 12.35 -2.92
C ASP A 64 -5.67 11.28 -1.81
N VAL A 65 -5.26 10.06 -2.15
CA VAL A 65 -5.36 8.87 -1.31
C VAL A 65 -4.04 8.10 -1.37
N VAL A 66 -3.51 7.70 -0.21
CA VAL A 66 -2.35 6.82 -0.14
C VAL A 66 -2.82 5.41 0.20
N LEU A 67 -2.33 4.40 -0.52
CA LEU A 67 -2.65 3.01 -0.23
C LEU A 67 -1.51 2.34 0.50
N ALA A 68 -1.83 1.53 1.49
CA ALA A 68 -0.84 0.67 2.12
C ALA A 68 -0.45 -0.43 1.13
N PHE A 69 0.86 -0.63 0.93
CA PHE A 69 1.37 -1.60 -0.02
C PHE A 69 1.26 -3.04 0.51
N THR A 70 0.06 -3.63 0.41
CA THR A 70 -0.30 -4.94 1.01
C THR A 70 -0.76 -6.01 0.01
N PHE A 71 -0.81 -5.71 -1.29
CA PHE A 71 -1.44 -6.55 -2.33
C PHE A 71 -0.95 -8.02 -2.39
N TYR A 72 0.29 -8.34 -1.99
CA TYR A 72 0.77 -9.73 -1.87
C TYR A 72 1.40 -10.07 -0.53
N ALA A 73 1.12 -9.25 0.50
CA ALA A 73 1.52 -9.52 1.87
C ALA A 73 0.55 -10.52 2.54
N HIS A 74 0.31 -11.68 1.93
CA HIS A 74 -0.54 -12.74 2.49
C HIS A 74 0.22 -14.06 2.63
N ARG A 75 -0.28 -14.93 3.53
CA ARG A 75 0.42 -16.14 4.01
C ARG A 75 0.96 -17.02 2.87
N GLU A 76 0.13 -17.36 1.90
CA GLU A 76 0.51 -18.22 0.78
C GLU A 76 1.65 -17.64 -0.07
N LYS A 77 1.61 -16.34 -0.37
CA LYS A 77 2.66 -15.65 -1.14
C LYS A 77 3.95 -15.55 -0.34
N LEU A 78 3.86 -15.22 0.95
CA LEU A 78 5.02 -15.18 1.84
C LEU A 78 5.68 -16.55 2.02
N ARG A 79 4.90 -17.63 2.01
CA ARG A 79 5.42 -19.00 2.07
C ARG A 79 6.31 -19.34 0.86
N LEU A 80 6.01 -18.81 -0.33
CA LEU A 80 6.81 -19.05 -1.54
C LEU A 80 8.25 -18.51 -1.42
N VAL A 81 8.47 -17.52 -0.56
CA VAL A 81 9.77 -16.89 -0.32
C VAL A 81 10.33 -17.19 1.07
N GLY A 82 9.71 -18.11 1.83
CA GLY A 82 10.18 -18.48 3.18
C GLY A 82 9.98 -17.41 4.26
N ARG A 83 9.07 -16.44 4.04
CA ARG A 83 8.85 -15.28 4.94
C ARG A 83 7.48 -15.27 5.61
N GLU A 84 6.87 -16.44 5.80
CA GLU A 84 5.53 -16.55 6.40
C GLU A 84 5.44 -15.88 7.79
N ALA A 85 6.51 -15.95 8.57
CA ALA A 85 6.61 -15.31 9.89
C ALA A 85 6.56 -13.77 9.84
N ASP A 86 6.85 -13.17 8.69
CA ASP A 86 6.83 -11.71 8.51
C ASP A 86 5.42 -11.16 8.23
N LEU A 87 4.38 -12.00 8.09
CA LEU A 87 3.03 -11.59 7.66
C LEU A 87 2.49 -10.37 8.42
N GLU A 88 2.44 -10.46 9.75
CA GLU A 88 1.92 -9.37 10.58
C GLU A 88 2.83 -8.14 10.53
N LYS A 89 4.15 -8.35 10.61
CA LYS A 89 5.15 -7.29 10.59
C LYS A 89 5.08 -6.49 9.28
N MET A 90 4.97 -7.16 8.14
CA MET A 90 4.90 -6.56 6.80
C MET A 90 3.64 -5.69 6.68
N ASN A 91 2.46 -6.26 6.96
CA ASN A 91 1.20 -5.52 6.87
C ASN A 91 1.14 -4.32 7.82
N ARG A 92 1.57 -4.49 9.08
CA ARG A 92 1.61 -3.37 10.05
C ARG A 92 2.59 -2.29 9.64
N THR A 93 3.71 -2.65 9.03
CA THR A 93 4.70 -1.68 8.54
C THR A 93 4.15 -0.92 7.35
N ALA A 94 3.55 -1.59 6.36
CA ALA A 94 2.88 -0.93 5.23
C ALA A 94 1.80 0.07 5.70
N LEU A 95 0.94 -0.33 6.64
CA LEU A 95 -0.08 0.54 7.23
C LEU A 95 0.53 1.76 7.94
N ARG A 96 1.63 1.57 8.66
CA ARG A 96 2.32 2.65 9.36
C ARG A 96 2.93 3.65 8.38
N LEU A 97 3.53 3.17 7.31
CA LEU A 97 4.12 4.00 6.25
C LEU A 97 3.04 4.83 5.54
N ALA A 98 1.92 4.22 5.16
CA ALA A 98 0.79 4.94 4.58
C ALA A 98 0.22 6.01 5.53
N ARG A 99 0.10 5.69 6.83
CA ARG A 99 -0.38 6.65 7.86
C ARG A 99 0.52 7.86 8.03
N LYS A 100 1.84 7.76 7.80
CA LYS A 100 2.74 8.92 7.85
C LYS A 100 2.35 10.02 6.84
N MET A 101 1.62 9.67 5.79
CA MET A 101 1.14 10.60 4.78
C MET A 101 -0.20 11.25 5.10
N SER A 102 -0.89 10.86 6.17
CA SER A 102 -2.24 11.34 6.55
C SER A 102 -2.36 12.86 6.80
N GLY A 103 -1.24 13.58 6.96
CA GLY A 103 -1.23 15.05 6.99
C GLY A 103 -1.15 15.72 5.62
N LYS A 104 -0.92 14.94 4.55
CA LYS A 104 -0.70 15.41 3.16
C LYS A 104 -1.76 14.91 2.17
N VAL A 105 -2.54 13.91 2.55
CA VAL A 105 -3.62 13.33 1.75
C VAL A 105 -4.89 13.20 2.54
N SER A 106 -6.01 13.05 1.83
CA SER A 106 -7.30 12.92 2.48
C SER A 106 -7.38 11.64 3.31
N HIS A 107 -6.96 10.47 2.79
CA HIS A 107 -7.10 9.16 3.47
C HIS A 107 -5.97 8.18 3.15
N ALA A 108 -5.73 7.24 4.06
CA ALA A 108 -4.88 6.06 3.84
C ALA A 108 -5.75 4.78 3.80
N ILE A 109 -5.73 4.02 2.72
CA ILE A 109 -6.60 2.85 2.51
C ILE A 109 -5.76 1.57 2.42
N LEU A 110 -6.25 0.47 2.99
CA LEU A 110 -5.63 -0.86 2.82
C LEU A 110 -5.85 -1.31 1.38
N SER A 111 -4.79 -1.68 0.65
CA SER A 111 -4.96 -2.32 -0.67
C SER A 111 -5.41 -3.77 -0.46
N PRO A 112 -6.67 -4.13 -0.77
CA PRO A 112 -7.17 -5.45 -0.45
C PRO A 112 -6.81 -6.42 -1.58
N TYR A 113 -5.90 -7.35 -1.31
CA TYR A 113 -6.01 -8.69 -1.87
C TYR A 113 -6.28 -9.65 -0.72
N VAL A 114 -7.55 -9.79 -0.38
CA VAL A 114 -8.03 -10.90 0.44
C VAL A 114 -8.49 -11.95 -0.57
N ARG A 115 -7.67 -12.99 -0.79
CA ARG A 115 -8.15 -14.18 -1.51
C ARG A 115 -9.40 -14.66 -0.74
N PRO A 116 -10.57 -14.85 -1.37
CA PRO A 116 -11.69 -15.48 -0.69
C PRO A 116 -11.21 -16.81 -0.11
N PRO A 117 -11.64 -17.20 1.11
CA PRO A 117 -11.24 -18.49 1.66
C PRO A 117 -11.61 -19.57 0.64
N GLU A 118 -10.60 -20.26 0.09
CA GLU A 118 -10.85 -21.55 -0.55
C GLU A 118 -11.27 -22.45 0.61
N GLU A 119 -12.56 -22.82 0.66
CA GLU A 119 -13.01 -23.96 1.46
C GLU A 119 -12.01 -25.08 1.22
N ASP A 120 -11.47 -25.61 2.31
CA ASP A 120 -10.53 -26.72 2.38
C ASP A 120 -10.77 -27.74 1.26
N ARG A 121 -10.10 -27.57 0.11
CA ARG A 121 -10.04 -28.59 -0.92
C ARG A 121 -9.08 -29.67 -0.43
N LYS A 122 -9.64 -30.56 0.38
CA LYS A 122 -9.23 -31.96 0.44
C LYS A 122 -9.43 -32.63 -0.92
#